data_AF-A0A7Y8ABK1-F1
#
_entry.id   AF-A0A7Y8ABK1-F1
#
_cell.length_a   1.000
_cell.length_b   1.000
_cell.length_c   1.000
_cell.angle_alpha   90.00
_cell.angle_beta   90.00
_cell.angle_gamma   90.00
#
_symmetry.space_group_name_H-M   'P 1'
#
loop_
_entity.id
_entity.type
_entity.pdbx_description
1 polymer ?
#
loop_
_entity_poly.entity_id
_entity_poly.type
_entity_poly.pdbx_seq_one_letter_code
_entity_poly.pdbx_strand_id
1 'polypeptide(L)'
;MSDRSFSLFKLSIAVAFGLWLGFIAIVLSLWLASRYLPEQTVAPVARVVQQLGKPAEVVPEPPNRMFEQYQENLRKQEQQQTLDQARNNPRNLSNPKCQFWLQQDQNAPNDKSRANVLQFCD
;
A
#
# COMPACT_ATOMS: atom_id res chain seq x y z
N MET A 1 27.54 35.75 41.28
CA MET A 1 26.53 35.66 40.20
C MET A 1 27.15 35.38 38.82
N SER A 2 28.45 35.59 38.58
CA SER A 2 29.09 35.37 37.27
C SER A 2 29.18 33.92 36.79
N ASP A 3 29.23 32.92 37.68
CA ASP A 3 29.38 31.51 37.26
C ASP A 3 28.15 30.95 36.53
N ARG A 4 26.96 31.46 36.83
CA ARG A 4 25.71 31.05 36.17
C ARG A 4 25.69 31.45 34.70
N SER A 5 26.20 32.65 34.38
CA SER A 5 26.25 33.18 33.02
C SER A 5 27.18 32.36 32.12
N PHE A 6 28.32 31.92 32.67
CA PHE A 6 29.30 31.10 31.96
C PHE A 6 28.77 29.70 31.63
N SER A 7 27.96 29.12 32.53
CA SER A 7 27.29 27.83 32.31
C SER A 7 26.24 27.89 31.18
N LEU A 8 25.44 28.96 31.14
CA LEU A 8 24.46 29.19 30.07
C LEU A 8 25.12 29.36 28.70
N PHE A 9 26.24 30.06 28.64
CA PHE A 9 27.01 30.23 27.40
C PHE A 9 27.57 28.90 26.90
N LYS A 10 28.12 28.06 27.79
CA LYS A 10 28.59 26.72 27.47
C LYS A 10 27.47 25.81 26.96
N LEU A 11 26.30 25.85 27.60
CA LEU A 11 25.11 25.11 27.14
C LEU A 11 24.66 25.58 25.76
N SER A 12 24.57 26.89 25.53
CA SER A 12 24.18 27.45 24.24
C SER A 12 25.15 27.04 23.12
N ILE A 13 26.46 27.08 23.39
CA ILE A 13 27.49 26.66 22.44
C ILE A 13 27.37 25.17 22.16
N ALA A 14 27.20 24.32 23.19
CA ALA A 14 27.04 22.88 23.00
C ALA A 14 25.81 22.53 22.15
N VAL A 15 24.68 23.20 22.37
CA VAL A 15 23.46 23.00 21.57
C VAL A 15 23.66 23.49 20.13
N ALA A 16 24.26 24.67 19.95
CA ALA A 16 24.54 25.21 18.62
C ALA A 16 25.49 24.28 17.82
N PHE A 17 26.53 23.76 18.46
CA PHE A 17 27.42 22.77 17.84
C PHE A 17 26.70 21.46 17.54
N GLY A 18 25.83 20.98 18.43
CA GLY A 18 25.01 19.79 18.18
C GLY A 18 24.12 19.96 16.96
N LEU A 19 23.44 21.10 16.83
CA LEU A 19 22.59 21.41 15.67
C LEU A 19 23.41 21.54 14.38
N TRP A 20 24.56 22.21 14.45
CA TRP A 20 25.45 22.36 13.30
C TRP A 20 26.00 21.01 12.81
N LEU A 21 26.44 20.15 13.73
CA LEU A 21 26.91 18.81 13.42
C LEU A 21 25.78 17.92 12.88
N GLY A 22 24.58 18.03 13.45
CA GLY A 22 23.40 17.34 12.93
C GLY A 22 23.06 17.77 11.51
N PHE A 23 23.12 19.08 11.22
CA PHE A 23 22.90 19.61 9.88
C PHE A 23 23.93 19.08 8.87
N ILE A 24 25.22 19.12 9.22
CA ILE A 24 26.29 18.56 8.39
C ILE A 24 26.06 17.07 8.12
N ALA A 25 25.69 16.30 9.15
CA ALA A 25 25.41 14.87 9.00
C ALA A 25 24.23 14.62 8.04
N ILE A 26 23.13 15.36 8.17
CA ILE A 26 21.98 15.26 7.27
C ILE A 26 22.39 15.58 5.83
N VAL A 27 23.10 16.68 5.60
CA VAL A 27 23.56 17.08 4.25
C VAL A 27 24.47 16.01 3.65
N LEU A 28 25.44 15.49 4.41
CA LEU A 28 26.32 14.40 3.97
C LEU A 28 25.53 13.13 3.66
N SER A 29 24.56 12.76 4.50
CA SER A 29 23.69 11.60 4.26
C SER A 29 22.85 11.77 2.99
N LEU A 30 22.25 12.94 2.76
CA LEU A 30 21.53 13.22 1.51
C LEU A 30 22.46 13.21 0.29
N TRP A 31 23.67 13.76 0.41
CA TRP A 31 24.65 13.76 -0.67
C TRP A 31 25.12 12.35 -1.01
N LEU A 32 25.43 11.52 -0.01
CA LEU A 32 25.75 10.10 -0.19
C LEU A 32 24.57 9.35 -0.81
N ALA A 33 23.37 9.56 -0.25
CA ALA A 33 22.14 8.98 -0.78
C ALA A 33 21.98 9.33 -2.27
N SER A 34 22.12 10.60 -2.65
CA SER A 34 22.06 11.04 -4.05
C SER A 34 23.14 10.42 -4.94
N ARG A 35 24.32 10.08 -4.41
CA ARG A 35 25.42 9.51 -5.19
C ARG A 35 25.31 7.99 -5.36
N TYR A 36 24.79 7.30 -4.35
CA TYR A 36 24.82 5.84 -4.24
C TYR A 36 23.46 5.16 -4.36
N LEU A 37 22.33 5.88 -4.25
CA LEU A 37 21.02 5.29 -4.52
C LEU A 37 20.84 5.10 -6.04
N PRO A 38 20.66 3.88 -6.53
CA PRO A 38 20.40 3.62 -7.94
C PRO A 38 18.99 4.11 -8.32
N GLU A 39 18.83 4.55 -9.57
CA GLU A 39 17.58 5.02 -10.20
C GLU A 39 16.37 4.09 -9.98
N GLN A 40 16.59 2.82 -9.69
CA GLN A 40 15.50 1.86 -9.40
C GLN A 40 14.79 2.14 -8.07
N THR A 41 15.48 2.68 -7.06
CA THR A 41 14.88 2.98 -5.74
C THR A 41 14.03 4.25 -5.76
N VAL A 42 14.34 5.18 -6.69
CA VAL A 42 13.63 6.47 -6.85
C VAL A 42 12.49 6.42 -7.87
N ALA A 43 12.34 5.34 -8.63
CA ALA A 43 11.21 5.15 -9.55
C ALA A 43 9.80 5.39 -8.95
N PRO A 44 9.46 4.90 -7.74
CA PRO A 44 8.15 5.18 -7.14
C PRO A 44 7.98 6.63 -6.68
N VAL A 45 9.05 7.28 -6.21
CA VAL A 45 9.00 8.68 -5.72
C VAL A 45 8.98 9.67 -6.90
N ALA A 46 9.71 9.38 -7.97
CA ALA A 46 9.71 10.18 -9.19
C ALA A 46 8.32 10.22 -9.85
N ARG A 47 7.56 9.14 -9.79
CA ARG A 47 6.15 9.11 -10.24
C ARG A 47 5.27 10.07 -9.44
N VAL A 48 5.44 10.13 -8.12
CA VAL A 48 4.66 11.01 -7.23
C VAL A 48 5.03 12.48 -7.45
N VAL A 49 6.32 12.80 -7.59
CA VAL A 49 6.78 14.18 -7.86
C VAL A 49 6.35 14.63 -9.26
N GLN A 50 6.39 13.74 -10.27
CA GLN A 50 5.86 14.05 -11.60
C GLN A 50 4.34 14.24 -11.60
N GLN A 51 3.58 13.52 -10.78
CA GLN A 51 2.14 13.76 -10.60
C GLN A 51 1.84 15.09 -9.90
N LEU A 52 2.70 15.54 -8.98
CA LEU A 52 2.55 16.85 -8.33
C LEU A 52 2.92 18.02 -9.24
N GLY A 53 3.89 17.83 -10.14
CA GLY A 53 4.39 18.87 -11.03
C GLY A 53 3.68 18.98 -12.39
N LYS A 54 2.89 17.99 -12.79
CA LYS A 54 2.05 18.06 -13.98
C LYS A 54 0.64 18.48 -13.58
N PRO A 55 0.10 19.60 -14.11
CA PRO A 55 -1.35 19.80 -14.04
C PRO A 55 -1.97 18.61 -14.76
N ALA A 56 -2.97 17.99 -14.13
CA ALA A 56 -3.65 16.84 -14.69
C ALA A 56 -4.05 17.16 -16.13
N GLU A 57 -3.39 16.53 -17.10
CA GLU A 57 -3.86 16.52 -18.46
C GLU A 57 -5.21 15.82 -18.39
N VAL A 58 -6.28 16.61 -18.60
CA VAL A 58 -7.65 16.13 -18.59
C VAL A 58 -7.79 15.21 -19.80
N VAL A 59 -7.38 13.96 -19.62
CA VAL A 59 -7.85 12.86 -20.46
C VAL A 59 -9.36 12.91 -20.33
N PRO A 60 -10.13 13.04 -21.42
CA PRO A 60 -11.57 13.04 -21.35
C PRO A 60 -11.99 11.76 -20.67
N GLU A 61 -12.53 11.89 -19.46
CA GLU A 61 -13.03 10.77 -18.70
C GLU A 61 -14.12 10.12 -19.56
N PRO A 62 -13.99 8.82 -19.92
CA PRO A 62 -14.99 8.19 -20.75
C PRO A 62 -16.34 8.36 -20.05
N PRO A 63 -17.39 8.82 -20.75
CA PRO A 63 -18.66 9.25 -20.14
C PRO A 63 -19.39 8.14 -19.37
N ASN A 64 -18.85 6.91 -19.40
CA ASN A 64 -19.39 5.71 -18.78
C ASN A 64 -18.57 5.14 -17.61
N ARG A 65 -17.57 5.84 -17.06
CA ARG A 65 -16.80 5.34 -15.89
C ARG A 65 -17.68 4.85 -14.75
N MET A 66 -18.72 5.63 -14.41
CA MET A 66 -19.65 5.29 -13.34
C MET A 66 -20.49 4.06 -13.66
N PHE A 67 -20.87 3.88 -14.93
CA PHE A 67 -21.64 2.72 -15.37
C PHE A 67 -20.79 1.45 -15.43
N GLU A 68 -19.58 1.53 -15.96
CA GLU A 68 -18.61 0.42 -15.98
C GLU A 68 -18.28 -0.02 -14.55
N GLN A 69 -18.01 0.93 -13.65
CA GLN A 69 -17.76 0.63 -12.24
C GLN A 69 -18.97 -0.02 -11.56
N TYR A 70 -20.19 0.44 -11.86
CA TYR A 70 -21.41 -0.18 -11.34
C TYR A 70 -21.57 -1.62 -11.85
N GLN A 71 -21.36 -1.85 -13.15
CA GLN A 71 -21.42 -3.19 -13.73
C GLN A 71 -20.37 -4.14 -13.15
N GLU A 72 -19.14 -3.66 -12.96
CA GLU A 72 -18.09 -4.43 -12.29
C GLU A 72 -18.46 -4.77 -10.85
N ASN A 73 -19.03 -3.82 -10.11
CA ASN A 73 -19.50 -4.06 -8.75
C ASN A 73 -20.63 -5.09 -8.71
N LEU A 74 -21.58 -5.04 -9.64
CA LEU A 74 -22.63 -6.05 -9.77
C LEU A 74 -22.05 -7.44 -9.99
N ARG A 75 -21.13 -7.59 -10.95
CA ARG A 75 -20.49 -8.89 -11.20
C ARG A 75 -19.72 -9.40 -9.99
N LYS A 76 -19.03 -8.50 -9.27
CA LYS A 76 -18.32 -8.87 -8.04
C LYS A 76 -19.29 -9.32 -6.95
N GLN A 77 -20.44 -8.65 -6.80
CA GLN A 77 -21.48 -9.05 -5.85
C GLN A 77 -22.07 -10.42 -6.18
N GLU A 78 -22.42 -10.68 -7.45
CA GLU A 78 -22.95 -11.99 -7.88
C GLU A 78 -21.97 -13.13 -7.59
N GLN A 79 -20.68 -12.90 -7.84
CA GLN A 79 -19.62 -13.88 -7.55
C GLN A 79 -19.48 -14.14 -6.05
N GLN A 80 -19.50 -13.08 -5.23
CA GLN A 80 -19.41 -13.22 -3.78
C GLN A 80 -20.63 -13.96 -3.23
N GLN A 81 -21.83 -13.63 -3.69
CA GLN A 81 -23.08 -14.26 -3.28
C GLN A 81 -23.09 -15.76 -3.57
N THR A 82 -22.60 -16.18 -4.74
CA THR A 82 -22.49 -17.60 -5.10
C THR A 82 -21.53 -18.35 -4.16
N LEU A 83 -20.38 -17.74 -3.83
CA LEU A 83 -19.42 -18.34 -2.89
C LEU A 83 -19.96 -18.41 -1.46
N ASP A 84 -20.70 -17.38 -1.03
CA ASP A 84 -21.33 -17.37 0.28
C ASP A 84 -22.46 -18.40 0.38
N GLN A 85 -23.24 -18.60 -0.69
CA GLN A 85 -24.21 -19.69 -0.76
C GLN A 85 -23.51 -21.05 -0.65
N ALA A 86 -22.41 -21.24 -1.36
CA ALA A 86 -21.61 -22.46 -1.27
C ALA A 86 -21.07 -22.71 0.15
N ARG A 87 -20.65 -21.65 0.86
CA ARG A 87 -20.18 -21.71 2.26
C ARG A 87 -21.31 -22.00 3.25
N ASN A 88 -22.49 -21.43 3.06
CA ASN A 88 -23.59 -21.52 4.02
C ASN A 88 -24.50 -22.76 3.80
N ASN A 89 -24.35 -23.47 2.68
CA ASN A 89 -25.15 -24.66 2.40
C ASN A 89 -24.68 -25.88 3.22
N PRO A 90 -25.49 -26.45 4.13
CA PRO A 90 -25.10 -27.58 4.99
C PRO A 90 -24.67 -28.83 4.21
N ARG A 91 -25.17 -29.02 2.98
CA ARG A 91 -24.72 -30.12 2.10
C ARG A 91 -23.26 -29.97 1.69
N ASN A 92 -22.82 -28.74 1.44
CA ASN A 92 -21.45 -28.42 1.07
C ASN A 92 -20.49 -28.51 2.26
N LEU A 93 -20.93 -28.10 3.45
CA LEU A 93 -20.16 -28.30 4.69
C LEU A 93 -19.92 -29.78 5.01
N SER A 94 -20.83 -30.67 4.57
CA SER A 94 -20.67 -32.11 4.76
C SER A 94 -19.76 -32.78 3.73
N ASN A 95 -19.35 -32.08 2.67
CA ASN A 95 -18.47 -32.61 1.62
C ASN A 95 -17.01 -32.18 1.88
N PRO A 96 -16.09 -33.12 2.17
CA PRO A 96 -14.69 -32.79 2.51
C PRO A 96 -13.93 -32.14 1.35
N LYS A 97 -14.32 -32.41 0.10
CA LYS A 97 -13.67 -31.83 -1.09
C LYS A 97 -14.04 -30.37 -1.28
N CYS A 98 -15.31 -30.04 -1.06
CA CYS A 98 -15.77 -28.65 -1.07
C CYS A 98 -15.08 -27.85 0.04
N GLN A 99 -15.01 -28.40 1.26
CA GLN A 99 -14.37 -27.73 2.40
C GLN A 99 -12.90 -27.41 2.14
N PHE A 100 -12.14 -28.32 1.51
CA PHE A 100 -10.75 -28.08 1.15
C PHE A 100 -10.60 -26.89 0.21
N TRP A 101 -11.36 -26.86 -0.88
CA TRP A 101 -11.27 -25.78 -1.87
C TRP A 101 -11.79 -24.45 -1.33
N LEU A 102 -12.83 -24.50 -0.49
CA LEU A 102 -13.37 -23.32 0.18
C LEU A 102 -12.35 -22.74 1.17
N GLN A 103 -11.62 -23.59 1.91
CA GLN A 103 -10.55 -23.14 2.81
C GLN A 103 -9.35 -22.59 2.05
N GLN A 104 -9.03 -23.18 0.90
CA GLN A 104 -7.97 -22.71 0.03
C GLN A 104 -8.28 -21.33 -0.56
N ASP A 105 -9.52 -21.10 -1.01
CA ASP A 105 -9.95 -19.80 -1.55
C ASP A 105 -9.96 -18.71 -0.47
N GLN A 106 -10.33 -19.06 0.77
CA GLN A 106 -10.30 -18.13 1.90
C GLN A 106 -8.88 -17.67 2.27
N ASN A 107 -7.91 -18.57 2.23
CA ASN A 107 -6.53 -18.27 2.62
C ASN A 107 -5.72 -17.64 1.48
N ALA A 108 -6.02 -17.99 0.23
CA ALA A 108 -5.32 -17.52 -0.95
C ALA A 108 -6.29 -17.46 -2.16
N PRO A 109 -7.08 -16.39 -2.30
CA PRO A 109 -8.07 -16.29 -3.38
C PRO A 109 -7.37 -16.27 -4.74
N ASN A 110 -7.66 -17.30 -5.55
CA ASN A 110 -7.07 -17.49 -6.87
C ASN A 110 -8.14 -18.00 -7.85
N ASP A 111 -8.00 -17.72 -9.13
CA ASP A 111 -8.99 -18.15 -10.14
C ASP A 111 -9.15 -19.67 -10.18
N LYS A 112 -8.04 -20.39 -9.95
CA LYS A 112 -8.07 -21.86 -9.84
C LYS A 112 -8.85 -22.34 -8.63
N SER A 113 -8.69 -21.74 -7.44
CA SER A 113 -9.45 -22.17 -6.26
C SER A 113 -10.94 -21.89 -6.44
N ARG A 114 -11.30 -20.71 -6.98
CA ARG A 114 -12.69 -20.36 -7.27
C ARG A 114 -13.37 -21.33 -8.23
N ALA A 115 -12.71 -21.67 -9.33
CA ALA A 115 -13.26 -22.62 -10.29
C ALA A 115 -13.51 -24.00 -9.65
N ASN A 116 -12.63 -24.46 -8.76
CA ASN A 116 -12.81 -25.73 -8.06
C ASN A 116 -13.89 -25.66 -6.97
N VAL A 117 -14.05 -24.52 -6.28
CA VAL A 117 -15.18 -24.31 -5.35
C VAL A 117 -16.50 -24.44 -6.12
N LEU A 118 -16.65 -23.74 -7.24
CA LEU A 118 -17.86 -23.81 -8.06
C LEU A 118 -18.12 -25.22 -8.63
N GLN A 119 -17.06 -25.98 -8.94
CA GLN A 119 -17.20 -27.35 -9.45
C GLN A 119 -17.56 -28.38 -8.36
N PHE A 120 -17.07 -28.19 -7.12
CA PHE A 120 -17.18 -29.18 -6.05
C PHE A 120 -18.18 -28.82 -4.95
N CYS A 121 -18.72 -27.60 -4.92
CA CYS A 121 -19.65 -27.08 -3.92
C CYS A 121 -21.04 -26.73 -4.50
N ASP A 122 -21.64 -27.66 -5.26
CA ASP A 122 -23.01 -27.56 -5.80
C ASP A 122 -24.05 -28.16 -4.84
#